data_AF-A0A7J4IZ42-F1
#
_entry.id   AF-A0A7J4IZ42-F1
#
_cell.length_a   1.000
_cell.length_b   1.000
_cell.length_c   1.000
_cell.angle_alpha   90.00
_cell.angle_beta   90.00
_cell.angle_gamma   90.00
#
_symmetry.space_group_name_H-M   'P 1'
#
loop_
_entity.id
_entity.type
_entity.pdbx_description
1 polymer ?
#
loop_
_entity_poly.entity_id
_entity_poly.type
_entity_poly.pdbx_seq_one_letter_code
_entity_poly.pdbx_strand_id
1 'polypeptide(L)'
;MEKTFRNGCLEIAPVFAKDGFKYFASKNQLTKKSKTFTYTIRFQSSHYNNAQHIQLIAHASVSSPIIKKWRENQPLHVIHGDGIAGGLVHLLTDSGFIEWNLREKGKKNQEIIRQIVGHISKNAFPYFSKFEDTVNLLSELKRNDIPAFGIGQALEFALCFGTKEDAQAIMENYLQRHPEDFNKAKKELEKYTTTGFPKTQMMYEAQQIAGAIIAYKLKPPKFPVESPTRA
;
A
#
# COMPACT_ATOMS: atom_id res chain seq x y z
N MET A 1 -4.19 -30.29 1.80
CA MET A 1 -3.95 -28.90 2.27
C MET A 1 -4.13 -27.91 1.13
N GLU A 2 -3.32 -27.99 0.07
CA GLU A 2 -3.45 -27.11 -1.11
C GLU A 2 -4.84 -27.15 -1.76
N LYS A 3 -5.45 -28.35 -1.91
CA LYS A 3 -6.82 -28.50 -2.42
C LYS A 3 -7.84 -27.73 -1.57
N THR A 4 -7.75 -27.79 -0.24
CA THR A 4 -8.67 -27.08 0.67
C THR A 4 -8.54 -25.57 0.52
N PHE A 5 -7.30 -25.06 0.46
CA PHE A 5 -7.04 -23.65 0.24
C PHE A 5 -7.60 -23.17 -1.12
N ARG A 6 -7.34 -23.92 -2.20
CA ARG A 6 -7.85 -23.60 -3.55
C ARG A 6 -9.37 -23.61 -3.60
N ASN A 7 -10.01 -24.58 -2.94
CA ASN A 7 -11.46 -24.65 -2.84
C ASN A 7 -12.04 -23.43 -2.10
N GLY A 8 -11.44 -23.03 -0.97
CA GLY A 8 -11.86 -21.83 -0.25
C GLY A 8 -11.76 -20.57 -1.12
N CYS A 9 -10.67 -20.42 -1.90
CA CYS A 9 -10.55 -19.31 -2.85
C CYS A 9 -11.64 -19.35 -3.93
N LEU A 10 -12.00 -20.54 -4.44
CA LEU A 10 -13.07 -20.72 -5.42
C LEU A 10 -14.47 -20.46 -4.85
N GLU A 11 -14.67 -20.65 -3.55
CA GLU A 11 -15.92 -20.31 -2.86
C GLU A 11 -16.06 -18.80 -2.62
N ILE A 12 -14.96 -18.13 -2.27
CA ILE A 12 -14.92 -16.68 -1.99
C ILE A 12 -15.06 -15.87 -3.29
N ALA A 13 -14.27 -16.21 -4.30
CA ALA A 13 -14.05 -15.37 -5.48
C ALA A 13 -15.33 -14.97 -6.26
N PRO A 14 -16.29 -15.88 -6.51
CA PRO A 14 -17.51 -15.55 -7.26
C PRO A 14 -18.36 -14.47 -6.60
N VAL A 15 -18.28 -14.29 -5.28
CA VAL A 15 -19.08 -13.31 -4.54
C VAL A 15 -18.78 -11.87 -4.99
N PHE A 16 -17.55 -11.61 -5.43
CA PHE A 16 -17.09 -10.30 -5.87
C PHE A 16 -17.24 -10.04 -7.38
N ALA A 17 -17.79 -11.00 -8.12
CA ALA A 17 -18.01 -10.83 -9.56
C ALA A 17 -18.98 -9.67 -9.86
N LYS A 18 -20.01 -9.50 -9.01
CA LYS A 18 -20.97 -8.39 -9.09
C LYS A 18 -20.33 -7.01 -8.90
N ASP A 19 -19.18 -6.96 -8.21
CA ASP A 19 -18.43 -5.73 -7.95
C ASP A 19 -17.38 -5.44 -9.05
N GLY A 20 -17.39 -6.24 -10.12
CA GLY A 20 -16.51 -6.09 -11.29
C GLY A 20 -15.15 -6.77 -11.16
N PHE A 21 -14.95 -7.62 -10.14
CA PHE A 21 -13.71 -8.39 -10.01
C PHE A 21 -13.73 -9.65 -10.88
N LYS A 22 -12.62 -9.88 -11.58
CA LYS A 22 -12.35 -11.14 -12.29
C LYS A 22 -11.37 -12.00 -11.50
N TYR A 23 -11.69 -13.27 -11.32
CA TYR A 23 -10.83 -14.23 -10.61
C TYR A 23 -9.82 -14.91 -11.56
N PHE A 24 -8.60 -15.09 -11.08
CA PHE A 24 -7.50 -15.77 -11.75
C PHE A 24 -6.97 -16.90 -10.84
N ALA A 25 -7.50 -18.11 -11.03
CA ALA A 25 -7.20 -19.27 -10.19
C ALA A 25 -5.71 -19.66 -10.17
N SER A 26 -4.97 -19.43 -11.26
CA SER A 26 -3.52 -19.71 -11.32
C SER A 26 -2.70 -18.85 -10.35
N LYS A 27 -3.21 -17.68 -9.98
CA LYS A 27 -2.55 -16.73 -9.08
C LYS A 27 -3.27 -16.56 -7.73
N ASN A 28 -4.39 -17.27 -7.54
CA ASN A 28 -5.32 -17.10 -6.42
C ASN A 28 -5.65 -15.61 -6.16
N GLN A 29 -5.97 -14.86 -7.22
CA GLN A 29 -6.21 -13.42 -7.12
C GLN A 29 -7.47 -12.97 -7.87
N LEU A 30 -8.09 -11.93 -7.37
CA LEU A 30 -9.17 -11.16 -7.99
C LEU A 30 -8.58 -9.85 -8.50
N THR A 31 -8.96 -9.42 -9.71
CA THR A 31 -8.58 -8.09 -10.21
C THR A 31 -9.78 -7.33 -10.74
N LYS A 32 -9.86 -6.04 -10.43
CA LYS A 32 -10.76 -5.06 -11.05
C LYS A 32 -9.89 -3.97 -11.67
N LYS A 33 -10.23 -3.54 -12.88
CA LYS A 33 -9.48 -2.49 -13.58
C LYS A 33 -10.35 -1.25 -13.77
N SER A 34 -9.76 -0.08 -13.57
CA SER A 34 -10.25 1.18 -14.09
C SER A 34 -9.35 1.64 -15.24
N LYS A 35 -9.59 2.85 -15.77
CA LYS A 35 -8.74 3.44 -16.81
C LYS A 35 -7.30 3.65 -16.32
N THR A 36 -7.13 3.97 -15.04
CA THR A 36 -5.85 4.42 -14.45
C THR A 36 -5.24 3.37 -13.53
N PHE A 37 -6.08 2.59 -12.82
CA PHE A 37 -5.66 1.73 -11.73
C PHE A 37 -6.09 0.29 -11.92
N THR A 38 -5.29 -0.63 -11.41
CA THR A 38 -5.66 -2.04 -11.21
C THR A 38 -5.76 -2.30 -9.72
N TYR A 39 -6.92 -2.74 -9.27
CA TYR A 39 -7.19 -3.18 -7.91
C TYR A 39 -7.06 -4.69 -7.85
N THR A 40 -6.22 -5.19 -6.96
CA THR A 40 -5.96 -6.63 -6.80
C THR A 40 -6.29 -7.07 -5.39
N ILE A 41 -7.00 -8.18 -5.24
CA ILE A 41 -7.09 -8.92 -3.98
C ILE A 41 -6.42 -10.28 -4.20
N ARG A 42 -5.35 -10.58 -3.47
CA ARG A 42 -4.61 -11.84 -3.59
C ARG A 42 -4.78 -12.67 -2.33
N PHE A 43 -5.07 -13.95 -2.51
CA PHE A 43 -5.07 -14.93 -1.44
C PHE A 43 -3.72 -15.64 -1.38
N GLN A 44 -3.17 -15.70 -0.18
CA GLN A 44 -1.93 -16.39 0.12
C GLN A 44 -2.18 -17.52 1.11
N SER A 45 -1.62 -18.68 0.80
CA SER A 45 -1.51 -19.81 1.73
C SER A 45 -0.28 -19.64 2.61
N SER A 46 -0.30 -20.19 3.81
CA SER A 46 0.86 -20.26 4.69
C SER A 46 1.70 -21.52 4.41
N HIS A 47 3.02 -21.39 4.55
CA HIS A 47 3.95 -22.53 4.55
C HIS A 47 3.80 -23.41 5.79
N TYR A 48 3.21 -22.88 6.87
CA TYR A 48 2.95 -23.59 8.12
C TYR A 48 1.63 -24.35 8.14
N ASN A 49 0.90 -24.36 7.01
CA ASN A 49 -0.33 -25.13 6.88
C ASN A 49 -0.07 -26.61 7.16
N ASN A 50 -0.92 -27.19 7.99
CA ASN A 50 -0.84 -28.59 8.40
C ASN A 50 -2.22 -29.24 8.32
N ALA A 51 -2.28 -30.53 8.67
CA ALA A 51 -3.52 -31.29 8.62
C ALA A 51 -4.64 -30.66 9.47
N GLN A 52 -4.31 -29.83 10.47
CA GLN A 52 -5.22 -29.20 11.41
C GLN A 52 -5.51 -27.71 11.18
N HIS A 53 -4.69 -27.05 10.38
CA HIS A 53 -4.79 -25.61 10.16
C HIS A 53 -4.45 -25.26 8.72
N ILE A 54 -5.40 -24.67 8.01
CA ILE A 54 -5.25 -24.19 6.63
C ILE A 54 -5.49 -22.68 6.62
N GLN A 55 -4.44 -21.92 6.83
CA GLN A 55 -4.46 -20.46 6.86
C GLN A 55 -4.70 -19.89 5.46
N LEU A 56 -5.62 -18.93 5.39
CA LEU A 56 -5.77 -18.00 4.27
C LEU A 56 -5.45 -16.58 4.76
N ILE A 57 -4.58 -15.92 4.00
CA ILE A 57 -4.22 -14.52 4.18
C ILE A 57 -4.71 -13.74 2.95
N ALA A 58 -5.38 -12.61 3.16
CA ALA A 58 -5.82 -11.74 2.07
C ALA A 58 -4.95 -10.48 2.01
N HIS A 59 -4.44 -10.19 0.81
CA HIS A 59 -3.75 -8.95 0.48
C HIS A 59 -4.62 -8.13 -0.47
N ALA A 60 -4.57 -6.81 -0.34
CA ALA A 60 -5.19 -5.89 -1.26
C ALA A 60 -4.17 -4.85 -1.72
N SER A 61 -4.12 -4.59 -3.02
CA SER A 61 -3.17 -3.65 -3.60
C SER A 61 -3.73 -2.88 -4.79
N VAL A 62 -3.13 -1.72 -5.02
CA VAL A 62 -3.41 -0.81 -6.12
C VAL A 62 -2.14 -0.65 -6.93
N SER A 63 -2.25 -0.82 -8.25
CA SER A 63 -1.15 -0.55 -9.17
C SER A 63 -1.59 0.33 -10.34
N SER A 64 -0.64 0.98 -11.01
CA SER A 64 -0.92 1.76 -12.21
C SER A 64 0.17 1.60 -13.28
N PRO A 65 -0.21 1.29 -14.54
CA PRO A 65 0.76 1.35 -15.64
C PRO A 65 1.25 2.78 -15.89
N ILE A 66 0.48 3.80 -15.52
CA ILE A 66 0.87 5.21 -15.69
C ILE A 66 2.02 5.54 -14.74
N ILE A 67 1.91 5.21 -13.45
CA ILE A 67 3.01 5.47 -12.50
C ILE A 67 4.26 4.66 -12.84
N LYS A 68 4.09 3.43 -13.34
CA LYS A 68 5.22 2.62 -13.81
C LYS A 68 5.99 3.33 -14.92
N LYS A 69 5.28 3.80 -15.95
CA LYS A 69 5.89 4.55 -17.06
C LYS A 69 6.50 5.87 -16.58
N TRP A 70 5.85 6.56 -15.64
CA TRP A 70 6.40 7.77 -15.04
C TRP A 70 7.72 7.48 -14.31
N ARG A 71 7.79 6.41 -13.49
CA ARG A 71 9.00 5.96 -12.78
C ARG A 71 10.14 5.63 -13.72
N GLU A 72 9.85 4.89 -14.80
CA GLU A 72 10.83 4.49 -15.83
C GLU A 72 11.45 5.70 -16.56
N ASN A 73 10.76 6.85 -16.55
CA ASN A 73 11.26 8.09 -17.13
C ASN A 73 12.02 8.99 -16.14
N GLN A 74 12.17 8.57 -14.87
CA GLN A 74 12.92 9.35 -13.90
C GLN A 74 14.42 9.02 -14.00
N PRO A 75 15.31 10.02 -13.88
CA PRO A 75 16.76 9.78 -13.95
C PRO A 75 17.27 8.98 -12.74
N LEU A 76 16.58 9.10 -11.60
CA LEU A 76 16.89 8.40 -10.35
C LEU A 76 15.61 7.73 -9.86
N HIS A 77 15.71 6.43 -9.56
CA HIS A 77 14.57 5.62 -9.16
C HIS A 77 14.53 5.49 -7.63
N VAL A 78 13.51 6.07 -7.00
CA VAL A 78 13.24 5.87 -5.57
C VAL A 78 12.47 4.56 -5.39
N ILE A 79 11.43 4.33 -6.20
CA ILE A 79 10.65 3.09 -6.22
C ILE A 79 10.56 2.56 -7.66
N HIS A 80 10.47 1.23 -7.78
CA HIS A 80 10.32 0.54 -9.06
C HIS A 80 8.93 -0.11 -9.20
N GLY A 81 8.55 -0.41 -10.44
CA GLY A 81 7.33 -1.17 -10.76
C GLY A 81 6.06 -0.31 -10.76
N ASP A 82 4.90 -0.96 -10.78
CA ASP A 82 3.59 -0.33 -10.92
C ASP A 82 2.82 -0.19 -9.60
N GLY A 83 3.28 -0.80 -8.51
CA GLY A 83 2.61 -0.77 -7.21
C GLY A 83 2.56 0.64 -6.61
N ILE A 84 1.37 1.07 -6.19
CA ILE A 84 1.13 2.38 -5.57
C ILE A 84 0.89 2.22 -4.08
N ALA A 85 0.01 1.31 -3.69
CA ALA A 85 -0.32 1.13 -2.28
C ALA A 85 -0.91 -0.27 -2.06
N GLY A 86 -0.94 -0.71 -0.81
CA GLY A 86 -1.53 -1.99 -0.44
C GLY A 86 -0.71 -2.79 0.55
N GLY A 87 -1.31 -3.87 1.02
CA GLY A 87 -0.76 -4.70 2.07
C GLY A 87 -1.75 -5.79 2.45
N LEU A 88 -1.67 -6.25 3.69
CA LEU A 88 -2.69 -7.13 4.27
C LEU A 88 -4.02 -6.38 4.39
N VAL A 89 -5.13 -7.02 4.05
CA VAL A 89 -6.46 -6.38 4.04
C VAL A 89 -6.81 -5.75 5.39
N HIS A 90 -6.45 -6.38 6.51
CA HIS A 90 -6.74 -5.82 7.84
C HIS A 90 -5.89 -4.58 8.16
N LEU A 91 -4.71 -4.43 7.56
CA LEU A 91 -3.85 -3.24 7.75
C LEU A 91 -4.29 -2.03 6.91
N LEU A 92 -5.34 -2.15 6.10
CA LEU A 92 -5.86 -1.02 5.32
C LEU A 92 -6.65 -0.01 6.17
N THR A 93 -7.12 -0.42 7.35
CA THR A 93 -8.01 0.39 8.20
C THR A 93 -7.62 0.32 9.69
N ASP A 94 -6.36 0.04 9.99
CA ASP A 94 -5.84 -0.17 11.36
C ASP A 94 -6.61 -1.23 12.17
N SER A 95 -7.17 -2.23 11.46
CA SER A 95 -7.76 -3.38 12.12
C SER A 95 -6.65 -4.38 12.45
N GLY A 96 -6.64 -4.88 13.68
CA GLY A 96 -5.66 -5.86 14.13
C GLY A 96 -5.56 -7.07 13.21
N PHE A 97 -4.46 -7.80 13.32
CA PHE A 97 -4.19 -8.96 12.49
C PHE A 97 -5.29 -10.03 12.60
N ILE A 98 -5.81 -10.48 11.46
CA ILE A 98 -6.88 -11.48 11.35
C ILE A 98 -6.39 -12.66 10.52
N GLU A 99 -6.60 -13.87 11.05
CA GLU A 99 -6.34 -15.13 10.37
C GLU A 99 -7.62 -15.95 10.21
N TRP A 100 -7.75 -16.62 9.07
CA TRP A 100 -8.86 -17.54 8.81
C TRP A 100 -8.36 -18.96 8.58
N ASN A 101 -8.94 -19.91 9.29
CA ASN A 101 -8.64 -21.34 9.15
C ASN A 101 -9.70 -22.05 8.29
N LEU A 102 -9.35 -22.36 7.04
CA LEU A 102 -10.22 -23.02 6.06
C LEU A 102 -10.41 -24.53 6.27
N ARG A 103 -9.92 -25.10 7.38
CA ARG A 103 -10.07 -26.54 7.62
C ARG A 103 -11.51 -26.95 7.93
N GLU A 104 -12.27 -26.04 8.52
CA GLU A 104 -13.62 -26.32 9.00
C GLU A 104 -14.53 -26.81 7.87
N LYS A 105 -15.60 -27.54 8.22
CA LYS A 105 -16.55 -28.11 7.25
C LYS A 105 -17.98 -27.66 7.54
N GLY A 106 -18.85 -27.82 6.54
CA GLY A 106 -20.28 -27.52 6.67
C GLY A 106 -20.55 -26.06 7.05
N LYS A 107 -21.47 -25.84 8.00
CA LYS A 107 -21.91 -24.50 8.41
C LYS A 107 -20.76 -23.61 8.90
N LYS A 108 -19.76 -24.19 9.58
CA LYS A 108 -18.62 -23.43 10.12
C LYS A 108 -17.71 -22.93 9.01
N ASN A 109 -17.47 -23.72 7.95
CA ASN A 109 -16.77 -23.25 6.76
C ASN A 109 -17.51 -22.07 6.11
N GLN A 110 -18.82 -22.21 5.90
CA GLN A 110 -19.63 -21.16 5.29
C GLN A 110 -19.58 -19.84 6.09
N GLU A 111 -19.53 -19.92 7.42
CA GLU A 111 -19.38 -18.76 8.27
C GLU A 111 -18.02 -18.09 8.11
N ILE A 112 -16.93 -18.88 8.07
CA ILE A 112 -15.59 -18.36 7.80
C ILE A 112 -15.53 -17.68 6.42
N ILE A 113 -16.11 -18.28 5.39
CA ILE A 113 -16.19 -17.69 4.05
C ILE A 113 -16.95 -16.36 4.08
N ARG A 114 -18.09 -16.28 4.79
CA ARG A 114 -18.84 -15.03 4.98
C ARG A 114 -18.03 -13.96 5.69
N GLN A 115 -17.28 -14.33 6.73
CA GLN A 115 -16.40 -13.40 7.45
C GLN A 115 -15.28 -12.87 6.57
N ILE A 116 -14.64 -13.73 5.78
CA ILE A 116 -13.62 -13.33 4.80
C ILE A 116 -14.20 -12.33 3.81
N VAL A 117 -15.35 -12.67 3.22
CA VAL A 117 -16.04 -11.80 2.24
C VAL A 117 -16.38 -10.45 2.87
N GLY A 118 -17.04 -10.46 4.03
CA GLY A 118 -17.43 -9.25 4.73
C GLY A 118 -16.24 -8.36 5.09
N HIS A 119 -15.13 -8.97 5.55
CA HIS A 119 -13.92 -8.23 5.90
C HIS A 119 -13.24 -7.60 4.68
N ILE A 120 -13.16 -8.33 3.56
CA ILE A 120 -12.63 -7.80 2.29
C ILE A 120 -13.51 -6.65 1.79
N SER A 121 -14.83 -6.83 1.72
CA SER A 121 -15.75 -5.76 1.29
C SER A 121 -15.67 -4.53 2.19
N LYS A 122 -15.56 -4.73 3.51
CA LYS A 122 -15.50 -3.64 4.48
C LYS A 122 -14.21 -2.81 4.36
N ASN A 123 -13.07 -3.46 4.11
CA ASN A 123 -11.78 -2.80 4.21
C ASN A 123 -11.13 -2.51 2.84
N ALA A 124 -11.15 -3.47 1.91
CA ALA A 124 -10.50 -3.29 0.61
C ALA A 124 -11.28 -2.37 -0.33
N PHE A 125 -12.62 -2.44 -0.33
CA PHE A 125 -13.41 -1.68 -1.30
C PHE A 125 -13.39 -0.17 -1.03
N PRO A 126 -13.63 0.32 0.20
CA PRO A 126 -13.48 1.75 0.49
C PRO A 126 -12.06 2.24 0.23
N TYR A 127 -11.05 1.40 0.52
CA TYR A 127 -9.66 1.71 0.21
C TYR A 127 -9.42 1.90 -1.29
N PHE A 128 -9.96 1.01 -2.13
CA PHE A 128 -9.87 1.14 -3.59
C PHE A 128 -10.61 2.36 -4.13
N SER A 129 -11.78 2.69 -3.58
CA SER A 129 -12.56 3.85 -4.01
C SER A 129 -11.85 5.18 -3.77
N LYS A 130 -10.90 5.26 -2.81
CA LYS A 130 -10.05 6.46 -2.66
C LYS A 130 -9.30 6.80 -3.95
N PHE A 131 -8.91 5.81 -4.74
CA PHE A 131 -8.17 6.01 -5.99
C PHE A 131 -9.08 6.38 -7.17
N GLU A 132 -10.40 6.28 -7.02
CA GLU A 132 -11.36 6.72 -8.05
C GLU A 132 -11.47 8.25 -8.08
N ASP A 133 -11.09 8.94 -6.99
CA ASP A 133 -11.01 10.39 -6.88
C ASP A 133 -9.60 10.84 -6.46
N THR A 134 -8.73 11.01 -7.46
CA THR A 134 -7.32 11.35 -7.24
C THR A 134 -7.14 12.72 -6.58
N VAL A 135 -8.04 13.67 -6.82
CA VAL A 135 -7.95 15.02 -6.25
C VAL A 135 -8.21 14.99 -4.74
N ASN A 136 -9.24 14.26 -4.33
CA ASN A 136 -9.52 14.08 -2.91
C ASN A 136 -8.46 13.22 -2.21
N LEU A 137 -7.94 12.18 -2.87
CA LEU A 137 -6.85 11.37 -2.33
C LEU A 137 -5.57 12.19 -2.11
N LEU A 138 -5.17 13.04 -3.06
CA LEU A 138 -4.03 13.95 -2.89
C LEU A 138 -4.26 14.92 -1.72
N SER A 139 -5.48 15.43 -1.58
CA SER A 139 -5.86 16.29 -0.47
C SER A 139 -5.81 15.55 0.88
N GLU A 140 -6.18 14.28 0.92
CA GLU A 140 -6.10 13.43 2.11
C GLU A 140 -4.65 13.13 2.49
N LEU A 141 -3.80 12.74 1.54
CA LEU A 141 -2.38 12.45 1.75
C LEU A 141 -1.59 13.64 2.33
N LYS A 142 -2.00 14.87 2.01
CA LYS A 142 -1.41 16.08 2.61
C LYS A 142 -1.71 16.21 4.09
N ARG A 143 -2.83 15.66 4.58
CA ARG A 143 -3.32 15.88 5.94
C ARG A 143 -3.11 14.68 6.85
N ASN A 144 -3.18 13.47 6.29
CA ASN A 144 -3.27 12.23 7.02
C ASN A 144 -2.32 11.18 6.43
N ASP A 145 -1.92 10.23 7.26
CA ASP A 145 -1.29 9.00 6.80
C ASP A 145 -2.39 8.04 6.43
N ILE A 146 -2.27 7.47 5.24
CA ILE A 146 -3.20 6.46 4.78
C ILE A 146 -2.55 5.11 5.05
N PRO A 147 -3.16 4.23 5.86
CA PRO A 147 -2.60 2.91 6.14
C PRO A 147 -2.28 2.15 4.85
N ALA A 148 -1.17 1.42 4.84
CA ALA A 148 -0.65 0.70 3.67
C ALA A 148 -0.36 1.58 2.44
N PHE A 149 -0.17 2.89 2.63
CA PHE A 149 0.32 3.84 1.63
C PHE A 149 1.63 4.47 2.12
N GLY A 150 2.75 3.81 1.80
CA GLY A 150 4.08 4.27 2.24
C GLY A 150 4.44 5.65 1.68
N ILE A 151 5.24 6.40 2.45
CA ILE A 151 5.56 7.79 2.13
C ILE A 151 6.24 7.93 0.77
N GLY A 152 7.19 7.05 0.41
CA GLY A 152 7.83 7.11 -0.91
C GLY A 152 6.81 6.95 -2.05
N GLN A 153 5.85 6.03 -1.92
CA GLN A 153 4.80 5.87 -2.90
C GLN A 153 3.86 7.07 -2.93
N ALA A 154 3.54 7.68 -1.78
CA ALA A 154 2.69 8.86 -1.71
C ALA A 154 3.33 10.06 -2.43
N LEU A 155 4.64 10.27 -2.25
CA LEU A 155 5.38 11.34 -2.93
C LEU A 155 5.40 11.14 -4.46
N GLU A 156 5.73 9.94 -4.93
CA GLU A 156 5.72 9.65 -6.37
C GLU A 156 4.30 9.67 -6.96
N PHE A 157 3.28 9.26 -6.18
CA PHE A 157 1.88 9.38 -6.60
C PHE A 157 1.51 10.84 -6.83
N ALA A 158 1.88 11.74 -5.90
CA ALA A 158 1.65 13.17 -6.05
C ALA A 158 2.42 13.77 -7.23
N LEU A 159 3.67 13.37 -7.46
CA LEU A 159 4.44 13.83 -8.62
C LEU A 159 3.89 13.32 -9.96
N CYS A 160 3.25 12.14 -9.97
CA CYS A 160 2.70 11.54 -11.18
C CYS A 160 1.27 12.01 -11.50
N PHE A 161 0.43 12.23 -10.48
CA PHE A 161 -1.00 12.51 -10.64
C PHE A 161 -1.44 13.89 -10.12
N GLY A 162 -0.54 14.63 -9.48
CA GLY A 162 -0.76 15.98 -8.97
C GLY A 162 0.40 16.89 -9.40
N THR A 163 0.88 17.70 -8.46
CA THR A 163 2.01 18.61 -8.68
C THR A 163 3.18 18.35 -7.74
N LYS A 164 4.31 19.01 -8.03
CA LYS A 164 5.47 19.00 -7.15
C LYS A 164 5.17 19.65 -5.80
N GLU A 165 4.31 20.67 -5.79
CA GLU A 165 3.83 21.33 -4.57
C GLU A 165 2.98 20.37 -3.73
N ASP A 166 2.20 19.50 -4.36
CA ASP A 166 1.47 18.45 -3.64
C ASP A 166 2.42 17.49 -2.93
N ALA A 167 3.45 17.02 -3.64
CA ALA A 167 4.47 16.14 -3.06
C ALA A 167 5.25 16.83 -1.93
N GLN A 168 5.59 18.12 -2.10
CA GLN A 168 6.25 18.90 -1.06
C GLN A 168 5.39 18.98 0.21
N ALA A 169 4.10 19.32 0.07
CA ALA A 169 3.19 19.42 1.19
C ALA A 169 2.98 18.09 1.91
N ILE A 170 2.88 16.97 1.17
CA ILE A 170 2.80 15.62 1.74
C ILE A 170 4.05 15.32 2.57
N MET A 171 5.24 15.56 2.02
CA MET A 171 6.51 15.31 2.71
C MET A 171 6.63 16.14 3.99
N GLU A 172 6.35 17.44 3.92
CA GLU A 172 6.45 18.35 5.07
C GLU A 172 5.47 17.96 6.19
N ASN A 173 4.21 17.72 5.84
CA ASN A 173 3.20 17.35 6.83
C ASN A 173 3.41 15.94 7.38
N TYR A 174 3.97 15.00 6.60
CA TYR A 174 4.41 13.70 7.12
C TYR A 174 5.50 13.89 8.18
N LEU A 175 6.56 14.63 7.87
CA LEU A 175 7.68 14.83 8.79
C LEU A 175 7.31 15.64 10.04
N GLN A 176 6.30 16.50 9.95
CA GLN A 176 5.72 17.16 11.13
C GLN A 176 5.02 16.18 12.07
N ARG A 177 4.39 15.14 11.51
CA ARG A 177 3.66 14.12 12.28
C ARG A 177 4.57 12.98 12.77
N HIS A 178 5.70 12.75 12.08
CA HIS A 178 6.72 11.74 12.39
C HIS A 178 8.10 12.37 12.61
N PRO A 179 8.29 13.16 13.69
CA PRO A 179 9.54 13.90 13.94
C PRO A 179 10.77 13.00 14.09
N GLU A 180 10.60 11.73 14.46
CA GLU A 180 11.66 10.73 14.52
C GLU A 180 12.24 10.39 13.14
N ASP A 181 11.44 10.50 12.08
CA ASP A 181 11.87 10.26 10.70
C ASP A 181 12.59 11.47 10.10
N PHE A 182 12.34 12.68 10.60
CA PHE A 182 13.02 13.89 10.15
C PHE A 182 14.54 13.78 10.30
N ASN A 183 15.00 13.44 11.50
CA ASN A 183 16.44 13.34 11.78
C ASN A 183 17.10 12.19 11.00
N LYS A 184 16.37 11.10 10.79
CA LYS A 184 16.85 9.99 9.95
C LYS A 184 16.94 10.40 8.49
N ALA A 185 15.92 11.07 7.95
CA ALA A 185 15.88 11.55 6.57
C ALA A 185 17.01 12.56 6.30
N LYS A 186 17.30 13.45 7.26
CA LYS A 186 18.43 14.37 7.19
C LYS A 186 19.77 13.63 7.07
N LYS A 187 20.01 12.63 7.92
CA LYS A 187 21.22 11.80 7.88
C LYS A 187 21.36 11.06 6.55
N GLU A 188 20.27 10.47 6.05
CA GLU A 188 20.27 9.81 4.74
C GLU A 188 20.52 10.81 3.59
N LEU A 189 19.98 12.02 3.67
CA LEU A 189 20.22 13.08 2.67
C LEU A 189 21.69 13.53 2.64
N GLU A 190 22.30 13.75 3.81
CA GLU A 190 23.75 14.05 3.94
C GLU A 190 24.60 12.91 3.36
N LYS A 191 24.24 11.66 3.69
CA LYS A 191 24.89 10.48 3.14
C LYS A 191 24.78 10.43 1.62
N TYR A 192 23.60 10.60 1.03
CA TYR A 192 23.43 10.50 -0.42
C TYR A 192 24.11 11.66 -1.16
N THR A 193 24.22 12.82 -0.52
CA THR A 193 24.95 13.97 -1.07
C THR A 193 26.47 13.72 -1.10
N THR A 194 26.99 12.97 -0.13
CA THR A 194 28.43 12.67 -0.02
C THR A 194 28.85 11.41 -0.77
N THR A 195 28.05 10.35 -0.72
CA THR A 195 28.37 9.04 -1.32
C THR A 195 27.71 8.81 -2.68
N GLY A 196 26.87 9.74 -3.13
CA GLY A 196 26.01 9.57 -4.31
C GLY A 196 24.71 8.83 -4.01
N PHE A 197 23.80 8.83 -5.00
CA PHE A 197 22.49 8.22 -4.90
C PHE A 197 22.60 6.69 -4.74
N PRO A 198 21.81 6.05 -3.85
CA PRO A 198 21.88 4.61 -3.63
C PRO A 198 21.65 3.79 -4.89
N LYS A 199 22.45 2.72 -5.06
CA LYS A 199 22.25 1.71 -6.12
C LYS A 199 21.28 0.60 -5.71
N THR A 200 20.95 0.52 -4.43
CA THR A 200 20.06 -0.47 -3.83
C THR A 200 18.70 0.14 -3.54
N GLN A 201 17.68 -0.71 -3.49
CA GLN A 201 16.33 -0.29 -3.14
C GLN A 201 16.28 0.36 -1.75
N MET A 202 15.57 1.48 -1.64
CA MET A 202 15.31 2.17 -0.38
C MET A 202 14.16 1.47 0.34
N MET A 203 14.46 0.90 1.51
CA MET A 203 13.50 0.09 2.27
C MET A 203 12.71 0.90 3.28
N TYR A 204 13.32 1.95 3.85
CA TYR A 204 12.76 2.71 4.95
C TYR A 204 12.31 4.11 4.51
N GLU A 205 11.36 4.66 5.24
CA GLU A 205 10.70 5.94 5.02
C GLU A 205 11.72 7.08 4.89
N ALA A 206 12.67 7.15 5.83
CA ALA A 206 13.74 8.14 5.81
C ALA A 206 14.61 8.09 4.55
N GLN A 207 14.92 6.89 4.06
CA GLN A 207 15.69 6.69 2.83
C GLN A 207 14.90 7.16 1.62
N GLN A 208 13.62 6.79 1.56
CA GLN A 208 12.72 7.18 0.46
C GLN A 208 12.50 8.69 0.41
N ILE A 209 12.37 9.36 1.57
CA ILE A 209 12.26 10.82 1.66
C ILE A 209 13.54 11.48 1.16
N ALA A 210 14.72 11.08 1.66
CA ALA A 210 16.00 11.61 1.19
C ALA A 210 16.22 11.37 -0.31
N GLY A 211 15.85 10.18 -0.78
CA GLY A 211 15.86 9.82 -2.19
C GLY A 211 14.96 10.73 -3.03
N ALA A 212 13.72 10.96 -2.59
CA ALA A 212 12.77 11.82 -3.28
C ALA A 212 13.23 13.28 -3.34
N ILE A 213 13.87 13.79 -2.28
CA ILE A 213 14.48 15.13 -2.26
C ILE A 213 15.51 15.27 -3.38
N ILE A 214 16.41 14.30 -3.53
CA ILE A 214 17.45 14.33 -4.56
C ILE A 214 16.85 14.08 -5.95
N ALA A 215 16.10 12.99 -6.11
CA ALA A 215 15.59 12.52 -7.41
C ALA A 215 14.64 13.53 -8.06
N TYR A 216 13.77 14.14 -7.26
CA TYR A 216 12.68 15.00 -7.75
C TYR A 216 12.90 16.48 -7.43
N LYS A 217 14.06 16.81 -6.85
CA LYS A 217 14.45 18.17 -6.46
C LYS A 217 13.43 18.80 -5.51
N LEU A 218 12.87 18.03 -4.58
CA LEU A 218 12.01 18.58 -3.52
C LEU A 218 12.87 19.46 -2.59
N LYS A 219 12.25 20.43 -1.93
CA LYS A 219 12.96 21.27 -0.97
C LYS A 219 13.19 20.47 0.31
N PRO A 220 14.40 20.45 0.87
CA PRO A 220 14.62 19.88 2.18
C PRO A 220 13.66 20.54 3.21
N PRO A 221 13.04 19.75 4.09
CA PRO A 221 12.10 20.26 5.07
C PRO A 221 12.80 21.26 6.00
N LYS A 222 12.16 22.41 6.23
CA LYS A 222 12.57 23.35 7.28
C LYS A 222 11.97 22.86 8.61
N PHE A 223 12.71 22.99 9.71
CA PHE A 223 12.28 22.57 11.05
C PHE A 223 10.83 23.00 11.34
N PRO A 224 10.00 22.23 12.06
CA PRO A 224 8.95 22.86 12.84
C PRO A 224 9.65 23.81 13.82
N VAL A 225 9.28 25.10 13.83
CA VAL A 225 9.63 25.99 14.93
C VAL A 225 9.29 25.25 16.22
N GLU A 226 10.25 25.17 17.16
CA GLU A 226 10.03 24.53 18.46
C GLU A 226 8.63 24.89 18.96
N SER A 227 7.74 23.89 19.03
CA SER A 227 6.46 24.11 19.70
C SER A 227 6.80 24.63 21.09
N PRO A 228 6.24 25.77 21.52
CA PRO A 228 6.58 26.33 22.82
C PRO A 228 6.36 25.24 23.85
N THR A 229 7.42 24.98 24.60
CA THR A 229 7.42 24.10 25.76
C THR A 229 6.11 24.29 26.50
N ARG A 230 5.29 23.24 26.59
CA ARG A 230 4.12 23.28 27.47
C ARG A 230 4.66 23.54 28.88
N ALA A 231 4.53 24.79 29.33
CA ALA A 231 4.63 25.19 30.72
C ALA A 231 3.38 24.72 31.48
#